data_AF-A0A1G0P2U4-F1
#
_entry.id   AF-A0A1G0P2U4-F1
#
_cell.length_a   1.000
_cell.length_b   1.000
_cell.length_c   1.000
_cell.angle_alpha   90.00
_cell.angle_beta   90.00
_cell.angle_gamma   90.00
#
_symmetry.space_group_name_H-M   'P 1'
#
loop_
_entity.id
_entity.type
_entity.pdbx_description
1 polymer ?
#
loop_
_entity_poly.entity_id
_entity_poly.type
_entity_poly.pdbx_seq_one_letter_code
_entity_poly.pdbx_strand_id
1 'polypeptide(L)'
;MKDIKVPLLPRMSSDEFKEIAEKFLKQNNFFRNIVPVNVEILAFNTEHPVETFQELRNEFDCKGTAWFNKEKDRFEIYIDSYHYQYQIKSSQFTIAEELAHIIIHADIFKQIESPEDRLSLDKNTSESTHQVIEKQAKQLASELLLPTAIFYPYATDWIKINLKNILAERPANERDLLNYINKRIGDKLDLSEFIINRALTRRFDEPLIPKLVQELGIKYLEDAPRIPMKSKDNS
;
A
#
# COMPACT_ATOMS: atom_id res chain seq x y z
N MET A 1 -14.13 8.23 -27.72
CA MET A 1 -13.95 7.54 -26.44
C MET A 1 -14.34 6.10 -26.65
N LYS A 2 -13.44 5.17 -26.32
CA LYS A 2 -13.64 3.73 -26.47
C LYS A 2 -14.59 3.24 -25.37
N ASP A 3 -15.51 2.36 -25.71
CA ASP A 3 -16.38 1.70 -24.73
C ASP A 3 -15.62 0.52 -24.11
N ILE A 4 -15.16 0.68 -22.86
CA ILE A 4 -14.35 -0.32 -22.17
C ILE A 4 -15.26 -1.23 -21.37
N LYS A 5 -15.16 -2.54 -21.66
CA LYS A 5 -15.99 -3.54 -20.99
C LYS A 5 -15.35 -3.95 -19.67
N VAL A 6 -16.10 -3.77 -18.59
CA VAL A 6 -15.70 -4.17 -17.25
C VAL A 6 -16.56 -5.35 -16.80
N PRO A 7 -15.99 -6.55 -16.62
CA PRO A 7 -16.74 -7.68 -16.09
C PRO A 7 -17.11 -7.43 -14.62
N LEU A 8 -18.10 -8.19 -14.13
CA LEU A 8 -18.36 -8.24 -12.69
C LEU A 8 -17.15 -8.90 -12.01
N LEU A 9 -16.48 -8.17 -11.12
CA LEU A 9 -15.33 -8.69 -10.39
C LEU A 9 -15.76 -9.31 -9.06
N PRO A 10 -15.34 -10.56 -8.77
CA PRO A 10 -15.58 -11.15 -7.46
C PRO A 10 -14.79 -10.39 -6.40
N ARG A 11 -15.31 -10.33 -5.17
CA ARG A 11 -14.54 -9.85 -4.03
C ARG A 11 -13.47 -10.89 -3.69
N MET A 12 -12.27 -10.40 -3.40
CA MET A 12 -11.14 -11.22 -2.98
C MET A 12 -10.84 -10.93 -1.49
N SER A 13 -10.42 -11.96 -0.79
CA SER A 13 -9.97 -11.95 0.60
C SER A 13 -8.52 -11.48 0.73
N SER A 14 -8.11 -11.11 1.94
CA SER A 14 -6.72 -10.75 2.25
C SER A 14 -5.74 -11.88 1.92
N ASP A 15 -6.11 -13.14 2.21
CA ASP A 15 -5.28 -14.31 1.94
C ASP A 15 -5.08 -14.53 0.43
N GLU A 16 -6.09 -14.32 -0.40
CA GLU A 16 -5.94 -14.40 -1.85
C GLU A 16 -4.90 -13.40 -2.39
N PHE A 17 -4.89 -12.15 -1.89
CA PHE A 17 -3.88 -11.18 -2.30
C PHE A 17 -2.47 -11.56 -1.85
N LYS A 18 -2.34 -12.10 -0.64
CA LYS A 18 -1.08 -12.62 -0.12
C LYS A 18 -0.58 -13.77 -0.99
N GLU A 19 -1.42 -14.74 -1.33
CA GLU A 19 -1.05 -15.87 -2.17
C GLU A 19 -0.62 -15.43 -3.57
N ILE A 20 -1.35 -14.49 -4.18
CA ILE A 20 -1.01 -13.92 -5.49
C ILE A 20 0.35 -13.23 -5.43
N ALA A 21 0.56 -12.33 -4.45
CA ALA A 21 1.81 -11.62 -4.30
C ALA A 21 2.99 -12.56 -4.04
N GLU A 22 2.85 -13.51 -3.13
CA GLU A 22 3.89 -14.49 -2.83
C GLU A 22 4.26 -15.31 -4.06
N LYS A 23 3.27 -15.81 -4.80
CA LYS A 23 3.49 -16.57 -6.03
C LYS A 23 4.22 -15.72 -7.06
N PHE A 24 3.74 -14.51 -7.31
CA PHE A 24 4.33 -13.58 -8.27
C PHE A 24 5.78 -13.22 -7.93
N LEU A 25 6.06 -12.90 -6.68
CA LEU A 25 7.41 -12.55 -6.21
C LEU A 25 8.37 -13.75 -6.23
N LYS A 26 7.90 -14.95 -5.89
CA LYS A 26 8.71 -16.18 -5.96
C LYS A 26 9.07 -16.51 -7.40
N GLN A 27 8.11 -16.45 -8.32
CA GLN A 27 8.33 -16.71 -9.74
C GLN A 27 9.35 -15.74 -10.37
N ASN A 28 9.44 -14.51 -9.86
CA ASN A 28 10.34 -13.49 -10.36
C ASN A 28 11.62 -13.30 -9.52
N ASN A 29 11.91 -14.20 -8.57
CA ASN A 29 13.10 -14.16 -7.70
C ASN A 29 13.22 -12.92 -6.78
N PHE A 30 12.09 -12.30 -6.44
CA PHE A 30 11.98 -11.16 -5.51
C PHE A 30 11.53 -11.54 -4.10
N PHE A 31 11.13 -12.79 -3.88
CA PHE A 31 10.79 -13.27 -2.54
C PHE A 31 12.05 -13.53 -1.72
N ARG A 32 12.60 -12.45 -1.14
CA ARG A 32 13.81 -12.43 -0.32
C ARG A 32 13.51 -11.78 1.03
N ASN A 33 14.33 -11.99 2.05
CA ASN A 33 14.18 -11.32 3.36
C ASN A 33 14.54 -9.82 3.33
N ILE A 34 14.17 -9.10 2.27
CA ILE A 34 14.45 -7.69 2.04
C ILE A 34 13.12 -6.98 1.78
N VAL A 35 12.86 -5.94 2.57
CA VAL A 35 11.73 -5.03 2.39
C VAL A 35 12.24 -3.57 2.45
N PRO A 36 11.63 -2.65 1.69
CA PRO A 36 10.60 -2.90 0.70
C PRO A 36 11.14 -3.63 -0.54
N VAL A 37 10.24 -4.30 -1.27
CA VAL A 37 10.57 -4.84 -2.60
C VAL A 37 10.77 -3.66 -3.55
N ASN A 38 11.86 -3.66 -4.32
CA ASN A 38 12.06 -2.65 -5.36
C ASN A 38 11.10 -2.92 -6.53
N VAL A 39 9.97 -2.20 -6.54
CA VAL A 39 8.88 -2.41 -7.49
C VAL A 39 9.21 -1.98 -8.91
N GLU A 40 10.14 -1.05 -9.10
CA GLU A 40 10.62 -0.66 -10.45
C GLU A 40 11.40 -1.79 -11.10
N ILE A 41 12.33 -2.41 -10.34
CA ILE A 41 13.09 -3.56 -10.84
C ILE A 41 12.15 -4.77 -11.02
N LEU A 42 11.17 -4.95 -10.14
CA LEU A 42 10.15 -6.01 -10.30
C LEU A 42 9.34 -5.81 -11.59
N ALA A 43 8.86 -4.60 -11.82
CA ALA A 43 8.10 -4.24 -13.02
C ALA A 43 8.95 -4.42 -14.29
N PHE A 44 10.21 -3.96 -14.28
CA PHE A 44 11.15 -4.16 -15.38
C PHE A 44 11.40 -5.65 -15.67
N ASN A 45 11.66 -6.46 -14.64
CA ASN A 45 11.93 -7.90 -14.78
C ASN A 45 10.69 -8.70 -15.23
N THR A 46 9.49 -8.12 -15.09
CA THR A 46 8.22 -8.70 -15.53
C THR A 46 7.75 -8.12 -16.86
N GLU A 47 8.65 -7.45 -17.59
CA GLU A 47 8.40 -6.84 -18.91
C GLU A 47 7.36 -5.71 -18.89
N HIS A 48 7.27 -5.00 -17.77
CA HIS A 48 6.37 -3.87 -17.55
C HIS A 48 7.17 -2.63 -17.12
N PRO A 49 7.98 -2.04 -18.03
CA PRO A 49 8.86 -0.94 -17.66
C PRO A 49 8.06 0.26 -17.14
N VAL A 50 8.68 1.01 -16.23
CA VAL A 50 8.15 2.25 -15.67
C VAL A 50 8.74 3.43 -16.43
N GLU A 51 7.87 4.26 -17.00
CA GLU A 51 8.20 5.47 -17.73
C GLU A 51 7.60 6.70 -17.03
N THR A 52 8.25 7.86 -17.18
CA THR A 52 7.69 9.12 -16.67
C THR A 52 6.89 9.83 -17.75
N PHE A 53 5.71 10.35 -17.39
CA PHE A 53 4.84 11.14 -18.26
C PHE A 53 4.67 12.55 -17.68
N GLN A 54 4.87 13.59 -18.50
CA GLN A 54 4.73 14.98 -18.05
C GLN A 54 3.26 15.35 -17.92
N GLU A 55 2.89 16.04 -16.84
CA GLU A 55 1.55 16.60 -16.63
C GLU A 55 0.41 15.56 -16.59
N LEU A 56 0.73 14.27 -16.38
CA LEU A 56 -0.26 13.20 -16.29
C LEU A 56 -1.35 13.53 -15.25
N ARG A 57 -0.92 14.07 -14.10
CA ARG A 57 -1.84 14.49 -13.03
C ARG A 57 -2.70 15.69 -13.42
N ASN A 58 -2.15 16.64 -14.15
CA ASN A 58 -2.85 17.89 -14.46
C ASN A 58 -3.81 17.72 -15.66
N GLU A 59 -3.45 16.87 -16.62
CA GLU A 59 -4.25 16.62 -17.82
C GLU A 59 -5.29 15.50 -17.63
N PHE A 60 -4.97 14.48 -16.83
CA PHE A 60 -5.78 13.26 -16.72
C PHE A 60 -6.18 12.89 -15.27
N ASP A 61 -5.87 13.73 -14.28
CA ASP A 61 -6.14 13.53 -12.84
C ASP A 61 -5.58 12.22 -12.24
N CYS A 62 -4.63 11.56 -12.91
CA CYS A 62 -3.98 10.34 -12.43
C CYS A 62 -2.50 10.57 -12.08
N LYS A 63 -2.00 9.92 -11.02
CA LYS A 63 -0.58 9.99 -10.63
C LYS A 63 0.26 8.90 -11.30
N GLY A 64 -0.41 7.86 -11.77
CA GLY A 64 0.13 6.77 -12.54
C GLY A 64 -1.00 6.07 -13.28
N THR A 65 -0.63 5.30 -14.31
CA THR A 65 -1.54 4.44 -15.06
C THR A 65 -0.75 3.41 -15.86
N ALA A 66 -1.29 2.19 -15.99
CA ALA A 66 -0.80 1.16 -16.91
C ALA A 66 -1.63 1.09 -18.21
N TRP A 67 -0.94 0.85 -19.33
CA TRP A 67 -1.49 0.91 -20.69
C TRP A 67 -0.88 -0.21 -21.50
N PHE A 68 -1.67 -0.77 -22.40
CA PHE A 68 -1.23 -1.85 -23.26
C PHE A 68 -0.64 -1.30 -24.57
N ASN A 69 0.67 -1.49 -24.75
CA ASN A 69 1.37 -1.15 -25.98
C ASN A 69 1.20 -2.30 -26.98
N LYS A 70 0.27 -2.13 -27.94
CA LYS A 70 -0.01 -3.14 -28.97
C LYS A 70 1.17 -3.45 -29.87
N GLU A 71 2.01 -2.47 -30.18
CA GLU A 71 3.16 -2.69 -31.07
C GLU A 71 4.21 -3.60 -30.42
N LYS A 72 4.32 -3.53 -29.09
CA LYS A 72 5.26 -4.32 -28.29
C LYS A 72 4.61 -5.51 -27.58
N ASP A 73 3.30 -5.71 -27.75
CA ASP A 73 2.48 -6.75 -27.10
C ASP A 73 2.70 -6.84 -25.57
N ARG A 74 2.82 -5.69 -24.89
CA ARG A 74 3.10 -5.64 -23.45
C ARG A 74 2.47 -4.43 -22.76
N PHE A 75 2.33 -4.51 -21.45
CA PHE A 75 1.98 -3.35 -20.63
C PHE A 75 3.20 -2.46 -20.36
N GLU A 76 2.96 -1.16 -20.29
CA GLU A 76 3.93 -0.15 -19.85
C GLU A 76 3.27 0.66 -18.73
N ILE A 77 4.02 0.93 -17.66
CA ILE A 77 3.56 1.70 -16.50
C ILE A 77 4.04 3.13 -16.69
N TYR A 78 3.14 4.10 -16.59
CA TYR A 78 3.47 5.51 -16.68
C TYR A 78 3.20 6.19 -15.35
N ILE A 79 4.13 7.01 -14.88
CA ILE A 79 4.02 7.77 -13.63
C ILE A 79 4.19 9.25 -13.94
N ASP A 80 3.38 10.09 -13.29
CA ASP A 80 3.53 11.54 -13.37
C ASP A 80 4.95 11.98 -12.97
N SER A 81 5.60 12.78 -13.81
CA SER A 81 7.02 13.14 -13.61
C SER A 81 7.25 13.90 -12.30
N TYR A 82 6.33 14.79 -11.91
CA TYR A 82 6.46 15.52 -10.66
C TYR A 82 6.30 14.58 -9.46
N HIS A 83 5.31 13.69 -9.52
CA HIS A 83 5.10 12.67 -8.50
C HIS A 83 6.33 11.75 -8.34
N TYR A 84 6.90 11.29 -9.46
CA TYR A 84 8.08 10.44 -9.47
C TYR A 84 9.30 11.14 -8.87
N GLN A 85 9.54 12.40 -9.24
CA GLN A 85 10.74 13.14 -8.83
C GLN A 85 10.68 13.67 -7.39
N TYR A 86 9.52 14.19 -6.96
CA TYR A 86 9.41 14.94 -5.71
C TYR A 86 8.61 14.21 -4.62
N GLN A 87 7.96 13.09 -4.96
CA GLN A 87 7.15 12.31 -4.03
C GLN A 87 7.55 10.82 -4.05
N ILE A 88 8.85 10.55 -4.10
CA ILE A 88 9.44 9.21 -4.25
C ILE A 88 8.84 8.16 -3.30
N LYS A 89 8.64 8.52 -2.02
CA LYS A 89 8.06 7.63 -1.01
C LYS A 89 6.65 7.13 -1.35
N SER A 90 5.86 7.92 -2.07
CA SER A 90 4.52 7.54 -2.50
C SER A 90 4.48 7.05 -3.94
N SER A 91 5.42 7.45 -4.81
CA SER A 91 5.52 6.93 -6.18
C SER A 91 5.79 5.43 -6.22
N GLN A 92 6.56 4.89 -5.26
CA GLN A 92 6.76 3.44 -5.13
C GLN A 92 5.42 2.69 -4.96
N PHE A 93 4.47 3.25 -4.22
CA PHE A 93 3.17 2.61 -4.07
C PHE A 93 2.32 2.74 -5.34
N THR A 94 2.37 3.89 -6.00
CA THR A 94 1.70 4.09 -7.30
C THR A 94 2.19 3.08 -8.33
N ILE A 95 3.50 2.84 -8.44
CA ILE A 95 4.06 1.82 -9.34
C ILE A 95 3.57 0.42 -8.96
N ALA A 96 3.59 0.09 -7.67
CA ALA A 96 3.08 -1.20 -7.17
C ALA A 96 1.58 -1.39 -7.49
N GLU A 97 0.81 -0.31 -7.47
CA GLU A 97 -0.62 -0.29 -7.78
C GLU A 97 -0.90 -0.52 -9.26
N GLU A 98 -0.17 0.15 -10.15
CA GLU A 98 -0.27 -0.11 -11.59
C GLU A 98 0.16 -1.53 -11.96
N LEU A 99 1.24 -2.02 -11.35
CA LEU A 99 1.65 -3.41 -11.51
C LEU A 99 0.59 -4.38 -10.99
N ALA A 100 -0.05 -4.08 -9.86
CA ALA A 100 -1.15 -4.87 -9.34
C ALA A 100 -2.34 -4.91 -10.31
N HIS A 101 -2.72 -3.77 -10.91
CA HIS A 101 -3.74 -3.75 -11.95
C HIS A 101 -3.39 -4.66 -13.13
N ILE A 102 -2.13 -4.67 -13.58
CA ILE A 102 -1.69 -5.58 -14.64
C ILE A 102 -1.85 -7.04 -14.21
N ILE A 103 -1.51 -7.39 -12.97
CA ILE A 103 -1.54 -8.79 -12.49
C ILE A 103 -2.96 -9.34 -12.38
N ILE A 104 -3.91 -8.59 -11.80
CA ILE A 104 -5.26 -9.10 -11.51
C ILE A 104 -6.37 -8.55 -12.40
N HIS A 105 -6.10 -7.46 -13.14
CA HIS A 105 -7.08 -6.78 -13.99
C HIS A 105 -6.62 -6.67 -15.46
N ALA A 106 -5.71 -7.55 -15.90
CA ALA A 106 -5.13 -7.53 -17.25
C ALA A 106 -6.19 -7.41 -18.35
N ASP A 107 -7.31 -8.13 -18.27
CA ASP A 107 -8.35 -8.13 -19.31
C ASP A 107 -9.08 -6.78 -19.45
N ILE A 108 -9.14 -6.00 -18.37
CA ILE A 108 -9.65 -4.64 -18.40
C ILE A 108 -8.57 -3.72 -18.99
N PHE A 109 -7.34 -3.82 -18.49
CA PHE A 109 -6.25 -2.92 -18.84
C PHE A 109 -5.72 -3.14 -20.27
N LYS A 110 -5.87 -4.34 -20.85
CA LYS A 110 -5.58 -4.61 -22.28
C LYS A 110 -6.41 -3.74 -23.22
N GLN A 111 -7.53 -3.18 -22.74
CA GLN A 111 -8.37 -2.28 -23.52
C GLN A 111 -7.91 -0.82 -23.43
N ILE A 112 -6.98 -0.49 -22.52
CA ILE A 112 -6.45 0.85 -22.31
C ILE A 112 -5.17 1.00 -23.14
N GLU A 113 -5.19 1.85 -24.16
CA GLU A 113 -4.04 2.08 -25.04
C GLU A 113 -3.55 3.54 -24.98
N SER A 114 -4.29 4.41 -24.28
CA SER A 114 -4.01 5.83 -24.10
C SER A 114 -4.49 6.31 -22.72
N PRO A 115 -4.11 7.51 -22.24
CA PRO A 115 -4.67 8.02 -20.98
C PRO A 115 -6.13 8.46 -21.16
N GLU A 116 -6.57 8.81 -22.37
CA GLU A 116 -8.00 9.05 -22.65
C GLU A 116 -8.84 7.78 -22.54
N ASP A 117 -8.27 6.62 -22.87
CA ASP A 117 -8.93 5.33 -22.61
C ASP A 117 -9.10 5.09 -21.11
N ARG A 118 -8.09 5.41 -20.28
CA ARG A 118 -8.23 5.32 -18.82
C ARG A 118 -9.33 6.25 -18.31
N LEU A 119 -9.38 7.50 -18.76
CA LEU A 119 -10.48 8.42 -18.44
C LEU A 119 -11.84 7.89 -18.89
N SER A 120 -11.89 7.17 -20.01
CA SER A 120 -13.10 6.55 -20.52
C SER A 120 -13.54 5.38 -19.63
N LEU A 121 -12.61 4.58 -19.13
CA LEU A 121 -12.88 3.53 -18.14
C LEU A 121 -13.50 4.14 -16.88
N ASP A 122 -12.88 5.18 -16.32
CA ASP A 122 -13.32 5.78 -15.05
C ASP A 122 -14.72 6.41 -15.19
N LYS A 123 -15.05 7.02 -16.33
CA LYS A 123 -16.37 7.62 -16.60
C LYS A 123 -17.48 6.59 -16.86
N ASN A 124 -17.16 5.49 -17.52
CA ASN A 124 -18.15 4.51 -17.97
C ASN A 124 -18.33 3.34 -16.98
N THR A 125 -17.46 3.24 -15.97
CA THR A 125 -17.55 2.23 -14.92
C THR A 125 -18.42 2.73 -13.78
N SER A 126 -19.31 1.87 -13.26
CA SER A 126 -20.07 2.24 -12.06
C SER A 126 -19.14 2.55 -10.89
N GLU A 127 -19.48 3.53 -10.06
CA GLU A 127 -18.70 3.88 -8.87
C GLU A 127 -18.38 2.65 -8.00
N SER A 128 -19.35 1.75 -7.84
CA SER A 128 -19.17 0.52 -7.06
C SER A 128 -18.14 -0.43 -7.65
N THR A 129 -18.11 -0.56 -8.99
CA THR A 129 -17.16 -1.42 -9.71
C THR A 129 -15.78 -0.80 -9.72
N HIS A 130 -15.69 0.50 -9.98
CA HIS A 130 -14.43 1.25 -9.93
C HIS A 130 -13.77 1.12 -8.55
N GLN A 131 -14.56 1.30 -7.48
CA GLN A 131 -14.07 1.09 -6.12
C GLN A 131 -13.56 -0.33 -5.85
N VAL A 132 -14.16 -1.36 -6.45
CA VAL A 132 -13.68 -2.74 -6.29
C VAL A 132 -12.31 -2.89 -6.97
N ILE A 133 -12.20 -2.49 -8.25
CA ILE A 133 -10.95 -2.55 -9.03
C ILE A 133 -9.79 -1.90 -8.25
N GLU A 134 -10.01 -0.67 -7.81
CA GLU A 134 -9.05 0.16 -7.08
C GLU A 134 -8.70 -0.44 -5.70
N LYS A 135 -9.69 -0.91 -4.94
CA LYS A 135 -9.43 -1.52 -3.62
C LYS A 135 -8.60 -2.79 -3.74
N GLN A 136 -8.90 -3.64 -4.72
CA GLN A 136 -8.18 -4.89 -4.96
C GLN A 136 -6.74 -4.60 -5.39
N ALA A 137 -6.53 -3.67 -6.32
CA ALA A 137 -5.19 -3.27 -6.76
C ALA A 137 -4.38 -2.69 -5.61
N LYS A 138 -4.94 -1.76 -4.81
CA LYS A 138 -4.26 -1.20 -3.62
C LYS A 138 -3.94 -2.26 -2.57
N GLN A 139 -4.74 -3.31 -2.45
CA GLN A 139 -4.47 -4.40 -1.52
C GLN A 139 -3.29 -5.23 -2.01
N LEU A 140 -3.31 -5.66 -3.27
CA LEU A 140 -2.22 -6.42 -3.88
C LEU A 140 -0.91 -5.61 -3.94
N ALA A 141 -0.96 -4.33 -4.31
CA ALA A 141 0.18 -3.41 -4.31
C ALA A 141 0.89 -3.37 -2.95
N SER A 142 0.09 -3.37 -1.89
CA SER A 142 0.58 -3.47 -0.51
C SER A 142 1.40 -4.76 -0.31
N GLU A 143 0.84 -5.90 -0.70
CA GLU A 143 1.50 -7.21 -0.58
C GLU A 143 2.72 -7.37 -1.52
N LEU A 144 2.74 -6.71 -2.67
CA LEU A 144 3.91 -6.69 -3.55
C LEU A 144 5.06 -5.88 -2.93
N LEU A 145 4.77 -4.70 -2.40
CA LEU A 145 5.77 -3.77 -1.86
C LEU A 145 6.33 -4.22 -0.51
N LEU A 146 5.48 -4.76 0.37
CA LEU A 146 5.85 -5.20 1.71
C LEU A 146 5.29 -6.61 2.00
N PRO A 147 5.77 -7.68 1.36
CA PRO A 147 5.11 -8.99 1.44
C PRO A 147 4.91 -9.45 2.87
N THR A 148 3.67 -9.84 3.23
CA THR A 148 3.29 -10.12 4.62
C THR A 148 4.24 -11.11 5.31
N ALA A 149 4.65 -12.18 4.63
CA ALA A 149 5.58 -13.17 5.16
C ALA A 149 6.96 -12.62 5.58
N ILE A 150 7.38 -11.48 5.00
CA ILE A 150 8.69 -10.85 5.26
C ILE A 150 8.51 -9.61 6.15
N PHE A 151 7.54 -8.76 5.83
CA PHE A 151 7.31 -7.50 6.55
C PHE A 151 6.78 -7.74 7.98
N TYR A 152 5.95 -8.76 8.20
CA TYR A 152 5.37 -9.01 9.51
C TYR A 152 6.43 -9.38 10.57
N PRO A 153 7.34 -10.35 10.33
CA PRO A 153 8.47 -10.58 11.24
C PRO A 153 9.32 -9.32 11.43
N TYR A 154 9.66 -8.61 10.35
CA TYR A 154 10.46 -7.39 10.41
C TYR A 154 9.83 -6.32 11.34
N ALA A 155 8.54 -6.03 11.16
CA ALA A 155 7.84 -5.04 11.97
C ALA A 155 7.74 -5.47 13.44
N THR A 156 7.45 -6.76 13.68
CA THR A 156 7.36 -7.34 15.02
C THR A 156 8.71 -7.24 15.75
N ASP A 157 9.80 -7.62 15.09
CA ASP A 157 11.14 -7.57 15.65
C ASP A 157 11.59 -6.12 15.91
N TRP A 158 11.30 -5.21 14.98
CA TRP A 158 11.58 -3.79 15.16
C TRP A 158 10.84 -3.24 16.39
N ILE A 159 9.55 -3.56 16.55
CA ILE A 159 8.76 -3.12 17.71
C ILE A 159 9.34 -3.69 19.01
N LYS A 160 9.69 -4.98 19.06
CA LYS A 160 10.29 -5.62 20.23
C LYS A 160 11.61 -4.98 20.64
N ILE A 161 12.50 -4.73 19.68
CA ILE A 161 13.80 -4.09 19.91
C ILE A 161 13.62 -2.65 20.44
N ASN A 162 12.61 -1.93 19.93
CA ASN A 162 12.37 -0.53 20.26
C ASN A 162 11.33 -0.32 21.38
N LEU A 163 10.90 -1.39 22.06
CA LEU A 163 9.80 -1.34 23.03
C LEU A 163 10.03 -0.27 24.12
N LYS A 164 11.25 -0.16 24.65
CA LYS A 164 11.58 0.85 25.67
C LYS A 164 11.35 2.28 25.17
N ASN A 165 11.73 2.56 23.93
CA ASN A 165 11.54 3.88 23.31
C ASN A 165 10.06 4.14 23.06
N ILE A 166 9.33 3.15 22.53
CA ILE A 166 7.88 3.23 22.31
C ILE A 166 7.14 3.55 23.62
N LEU A 167 7.47 2.86 24.72
CA LEU A 167 6.86 3.10 26.03
C LEU A 167 7.22 4.47 26.61
N ALA A 168 8.42 5.00 26.31
CA ALA A 168 8.85 6.32 26.76
C ALA A 168 8.05 7.46 26.11
N GLU A 169 7.51 7.26 24.90
CA GLU A 169 6.63 8.23 24.23
C GLU A 169 5.26 8.36 24.90
N ARG A 170 4.87 7.38 25.72
CA ARG A 170 3.59 7.37 26.45
C ARG A 170 2.38 7.62 25.51
N PRO A 171 2.10 6.72 24.54
CA PRO A 171 0.97 6.89 23.63
C PRO A 171 -0.35 7.02 24.41
N ALA A 172 -1.19 7.99 24.03
CA ALA A 172 -2.46 8.21 24.74
C ALA A 172 -3.49 7.11 24.42
N ASN A 173 -3.44 6.58 23.20
CA ASN A 173 -4.31 5.52 22.69
C ASN A 173 -3.62 4.75 21.54
N GLU A 174 -4.32 3.76 20.99
CA GLU A 174 -3.81 2.92 19.88
C GLU A 174 -3.46 3.72 18.63
N ARG A 175 -4.21 4.78 18.33
CA ARG A 175 -3.97 5.62 17.16
C ARG A 175 -2.63 6.35 17.28
N ASP A 176 -2.31 6.87 18.45
CA ASP A 176 -1.02 7.53 18.69
C ASP A 176 0.15 6.55 18.58
N LEU A 177 -0.02 5.35 19.13
CA LEU A 177 0.96 4.26 18.99
C LEU A 177 1.16 3.88 17.52
N LEU A 178 0.07 3.71 16.76
CA LEU A 178 0.09 3.46 15.32
C LEU A 178 0.84 4.55 14.57
N ASN A 179 0.52 5.82 14.81
CA ASN A 179 1.17 6.94 14.15
C ASN A 179 2.68 6.94 14.41
N TYR A 180 3.08 6.69 15.67
CA TYR A 180 4.48 6.58 16.02
C TYR A 180 5.18 5.45 15.27
N ILE A 181 4.61 4.24 15.28
CA ILE A 181 5.18 3.07 14.60
C ILE A 181 5.25 3.29 13.09
N ASN A 182 4.17 3.80 12.48
CA ASN A 182 4.10 4.08 11.05
C ASN A 182 5.19 5.05 10.62
N LYS A 183 5.38 6.13 11.36
CA LYS A 183 6.45 7.10 11.12
C LYS A 183 7.83 6.49 11.23
N ARG A 184 8.12 5.78 12.32
CA ARG A 184 9.46 5.24 12.56
C ARG A 184 9.84 4.13 11.59
N ILE A 185 8.93 3.20 11.31
CA ILE A 185 9.16 2.15 10.31
C ILE A 185 9.23 2.77 8.91
N GLY A 186 8.35 3.73 8.59
CA GLY A 186 8.36 4.44 7.30
C GLY A 186 9.68 5.15 7.05
N ASP A 187 10.21 5.87 8.04
CA ASP A 187 11.52 6.51 7.95
C ASP A 187 12.66 5.50 7.74
N LYS A 188 12.57 4.30 8.35
CA LYS A 188 13.58 3.24 8.20
C LYS A 188 13.55 2.55 6.84
N LEU A 189 12.36 2.41 6.26
CA LEU A 189 12.15 1.75 4.96
C LEU A 189 12.10 2.73 3.80
N ASP A 190 12.27 4.03 4.07
CA ASP A 190 12.08 5.12 3.10
C ASP A 190 10.71 5.07 2.40
N LEU A 191 9.66 4.81 3.18
CA LEU A 191 8.27 4.73 2.73
C LEU A 191 7.39 5.76 3.43
N SER A 192 6.26 6.11 2.82
CA SER A 192 5.28 6.97 3.46
C SER A 192 4.56 6.25 4.61
N GLU A 193 4.15 7.00 5.63
CA GLU A 193 3.39 6.49 6.77
C GLU A 193 2.09 5.79 6.34
N PHE A 194 1.48 6.25 5.24
CA PHE A 194 0.29 5.65 4.66
C PHE A 194 0.51 4.20 4.23
N ILE A 195 1.64 3.90 3.59
CA ILE A 195 1.97 2.55 3.12
C ILE A 195 2.15 1.62 4.31
N ILE A 196 2.87 2.08 5.34
CA ILE A 196 3.09 1.30 6.57
C ILE A 196 1.76 1.07 7.31
N ASN A 197 0.94 2.11 7.45
CA ASN A 197 -0.37 2.00 8.07
C ASN A 197 -1.24 0.95 7.36
N ARG A 198 -1.28 1.01 6.03
CA ARG A 198 -2.00 0.03 5.21
C ARG A 198 -1.46 -1.38 5.45
N ALA A 199 -0.13 -1.53 5.52
CA ALA A 199 0.51 -2.80 5.78
C ALA A 199 0.16 -3.41 7.14
N LEU A 200 0.12 -2.59 8.19
CA LEU A 200 -0.12 -3.06 9.55
C LEU A 200 -1.62 -3.26 9.89
N THR A 201 -2.53 -2.60 9.16
CA THR A 201 -3.95 -2.54 9.55
C THR A 201 -4.94 -3.15 8.56
N ARG A 202 -4.57 -3.33 7.28
CA ARG A 202 -5.50 -3.75 6.22
C ARG A 202 -5.25 -5.15 5.66
N ARG A 203 -4.24 -5.87 6.15
CA ARG A 203 -3.81 -7.17 5.61
C ARG A 203 -4.04 -8.35 6.55
N PHE A 204 -4.53 -8.07 7.75
CA PHE A 204 -4.76 -9.07 8.77
C PHE A 204 -6.23 -9.05 9.13
N ASP A 205 -6.81 -10.24 9.27
CA ASP A 205 -8.18 -10.39 9.79
C ASP A 205 -8.26 -9.91 11.25
N GLU A 206 -7.17 -10.06 11.99
CA GLU A 206 -6.95 -9.44 13.29
C GLU A 206 -5.85 -8.37 13.20
N PRO A 207 -6.12 -7.10 13.54
CA PRO A 207 -5.12 -6.06 13.47
C PRO A 207 -3.89 -6.38 14.33
N LEU A 208 -2.69 -6.26 13.74
CA LEU A 208 -1.43 -6.63 14.37
C LEU A 208 -1.17 -5.87 15.68
N ILE A 209 -1.59 -4.62 15.74
CA ILE A 209 -1.22 -3.70 16.81
C ILE A 209 -1.93 -4.01 18.12
N PRO A 210 -3.26 -4.23 18.17
CA PRO A 210 -3.94 -4.78 19.35
C PRO A 210 -3.27 -6.04 19.91
N LYS A 211 -2.88 -6.96 19.02
CA LYS A 211 -2.19 -8.19 19.41
C LYS A 211 -0.83 -7.89 20.05
N LEU A 212 -0.01 -7.04 19.43
CA LEU A 212 1.29 -6.65 19.99
C LEU A 212 1.16 -5.84 21.28
N VAL A 213 0.13 -5.00 21.41
CA VAL A 213 -0.15 -4.25 22.63
C VAL A 213 -0.41 -5.21 23.79
N GLN A 214 -1.23 -6.24 23.56
CA GLN A 214 -1.50 -7.28 24.54
C GLN A 214 -0.25 -8.12 24.85
N GLU A 215 0.45 -8.61 23.83
CA GLU A 215 1.65 -9.45 23.99
C GLU A 215 2.80 -8.73 24.69
N LEU A 216 2.98 -7.43 24.42
CA LEU A 216 4.08 -6.62 24.96
C LEU A 216 3.70 -5.84 26.21
N GLY A 217 2.45 -5.98 26.68
CA GLY A 217 1.95 -5.31 27.89
C GLY A 217 1.97 -3.79 27.81
N ILE A 218 1.76 -3.23 26.61
CA ILE A 218 1.70 -1.77 26.41
C ILE A 218 0.41 -1.26 27.07
N LYS A 219 0.54 -0.24 27.92
CA LYS A 219 -0.59 0.43 28.58
C LYS A 219 -0.73 1.84 28.03
N TYR A 220 -1.96 2.27 27.75
CA TYR A 220 -2.22 3.61 27.27
C TYR A 220 -2.35 4.60 28.43
N LEU A 221 -2.11 5.89 28.17
CA LEU A 221 -2.35 6.92 29.20
C LEU A 221 -3.82 7.02 29.58
N GLU A 222 -4.74 6.74 28.65
CA GLU A 222 -6.18 6.70 28.93
C GLU A 222 -6.55 5.56 29.91
N ASP A 223 -5.73 4.51 30.02
CA ASP A 223 -5.89 3.41 30.99
C ASP A 223 -5.28 3.72 32.37
N ALA A 224 -4.60 4.86 32.52
CA ALA A 224 -4.06 5.28 33.81
C ALA A 224 -5.21 5.74 34.72
N PRO A 225 -5.28 5.28 35.98
CA PRO A 225 -6.32 5.72 36.90
C PRO A 225 -6.29 7.26 36.98
N ARG A 226 -7.45 7.89 36.75
CA ARG A 226 -7.63 9.31 37.07
C ARG A 226 -7.30 9.48 38.55
N ILE A 227 -6.13 10.04 38.86
CA ILE A 227 -5.81 10.43 40.22
C ILE A 227 -6.85 11.50 40.57
N PRO A 228 -7.78 11.26 41.50
CA PRO A 228 -8.71 12.31 41.91
C PRO A 228 -7.87 13.48 42.41
N MET A 229 -8.02 14.64 41.78
CA MET A 229 -7.47 15.88 42.31
C MET A 229 -7.94 15.98 43.75
N LYS A 230 -7.00 15.92 44.71
CA LYS A 230 -7.30 16.28 46.08
C LYS A 230 -7.90 17.68 46.02
N SER A 231 -9.17 17.80 46.40
CA SER A 231 -9.75 19.10 46.70
C SER A 231 -8.80 19.78 47.67
N LYS A 232 -8.32 20.97 47.30
CA LYS A 232 -7.70 21.84 48.27
C LYS A 232 -8.79 22.18 49.27
N ASP A 233 -8.76 21.53 50.42
CA ASP A 233 -9.50 21.99 51.57
C ASP A 233 -8.97 23.38 51.90
N ASN A 234 -9.86 24.37 51.77
CA ASN A 234 -9.62 25.72 52.23
C ASN A 234 -9.69 25.71 53.77
N SER A 235 -8.54 25.90 54.40
CA SER A 235 -8.40 26.31 55.80
C SER A 235 -7.49 27.52 55.88
#